data_AF-A0AAW1XQ15-F1
#
_entry.id   AF-A0AAW1XQ15-F1
#
_cell.length_a   1.000
_cell.length_b   1.000
_cell.length_c   1.000
_cell.angle_alpha   90.00
_cell.angle_beta   90.00
_cell.angle_gamma   90.00
#
_symmetry.space_group_name_H-M   'P 1'
#
loop_
_entity.id
_entity.type
_entity.pdbx_description
1 polymer ?
#
loop_
_entity_poly.entity_id
_entity_poly.type
_entity_poly.pdbx_seq_one_letter_code
_entity_poly.pdbx_strand_id
1 'polypeptide(L)'
;MVEPISFSEDYALVFQQRVRAFRENLDLESNSQARGEDRISQLPDAVLRHILSFIPSTKCVVRTSILSTRWKDVWACVPNLYLDDLEFSSSADFVAFVDRVLLVRDSSAIRKFRLHFNNGQAEDFSLVDAWIRTAVRCNVVELDLSVDSEGEEMFEWPESLLTCKTLMIWTLWLNHSIPIPTSGCCYPNLKVFHVIVSYPTAMNPDNDSMDFSHYPVLEHLTIDGSPGLDAFNFNISVPELKTLRISLAPDFDLIDACNFLINAPKLEKLDINEGFLSNYTFVNTKSLVEVNIGVITVDDDENDASANRATKFLAGISGVQCLTFSSPFSTACTLPVFDNLSKLMLVRDGDWWKILMKFLERTPNLESFEIKHETCRPRQRTEEEEVVIELTECRNPDYVEVLYWSPPESVPKCLLSSLKSITIKGFQGKGFFGYLDEMELIKYLLKNCLVLEKMTIYTPGLCWGTKDEFYNEISESEWGSKSVQVHMIEKEFYWGDGCCSLRAKRIFSDI
;
A
#
# COMPACT_ATOMS: atom_id res chain seq x y z
N MET A 1 -15.19 -28.47 49.13
CA MET A 1 -14.04 -27.91 49.85
C MET A 1 -12.84 -28.12 48.95
N VAL A 2 -12.53 -27.10 48.16
CA VAL A 2 -11.44 -27.08 47.19
C VAL A 2 -10.63 -25.84 47.54
N GLU A 3 -9.36 -26.05 47.85
CA GLU A 3 -8.42 -25.01 48.24
C GLU A 3 -8.16 -24.05 47.07
N PRO A 4 -7.97 -22.75 47.36
CA PRO A 4 -7.60 -21.77 46.34
C PRO A 4 -6.12 -21.94 45.96
N ILE A 5 -5.87 -22.00 44.66
CA ILE A 5 -4.52 -21.91 44.08
C ILE A 5 -3.95 -20.53 44.45
N SER A 6 -2.93 -20.52 45.29
CA SER A 6 -2.19 -19.34 45.73
C SER A 6 -1.34 -18.80 44.58
N PHE A 7 -1.76 -17.68 43.99
CA PHE A 7 -0.79 -16.70 43.48
C PHE A 7 -0.01 -16.20 44.70
N SER A 8 1.33 -16.19 44.66
CA SER A 8 2.11 -15.80 45.83
C SER A 8 1.71 -14.39 46.26
N GLU A 9 1.34 -14.25 47.55
CA GLU A 9 0.91 -12.99 48.16
C GLU A 9 1.95 -11.87 47.95
N ASP A 10 3.20 -12.23 47.67
CA ASP A 10 4.31 -11.32 47.40
C ASP A 10 4.11 -10.46 46.14
N TYR A 11 3.53 -10.95 45.04
CA TYR A 11 3.43 -10.12 43.81
C TYR A 11 2.32 -9.06 43.89
N ALA A 12 1.18 -9.39 44.49
CA ALA A 12 0.10 -8.42 44.73
C ALA A 12 0.52 -7.38 45.77
N LEU A 13 1.26 -7.78 46.80
CA LEU A 13 1.82 -6.90 47.80
C LEU A 13 2.91 -5.98 47.22
N VAL A 14 3.82 -6.51 46.40
CA VAL A 14 4.86 -5.74 45.70
C VAL A 14 4.25 -4.76 44.70
N PHE A 15 3.18 -5.15 44.00
CA PHE A 15 2.46 -4.24 43.10
C PHE A 15 1.75 -3.12 43.87
N GLN A 16 1.06 -3.44 44.96
CA GLN A 16 0.42 -2.43 45.82
C GLN A 16 1.44 -1.50 46.51
N GLN A 17 2.60 -2.02 46.92
CA GLN A 17 3.71 -1.25 47.49
C GLN A 17 4.35 -0.33 46.45
N ARG A 18 4.55 -0.79 45.21
CA ARG A 18 5.07 0.04 44.10
C ARG A 18 4.09 1.13 43.68
N VAL A 19 2.79 0.84 43.67
CA VAL A 19 1.73 1.83 43.41
C VAL A 19 1.65 2.85 44.55
N ARG A 20 1.82 2.43 45.81
CA ARG A 20 1.89 3.34 46.96
C ARG A 20 3.13 4.24 46.90
N ALA A 21 4.29 3.67 46.62
CA ALA A 21 5.55 4.42 46.46
C ALA A 21 5.50 5.40 45.27
N PHE A 22 4.83 5.02 44.17
CA PHE A 22 4.62 5.92 43.03
C PHE A 22 3.68 7.09 43.37
N ARG A 23 2.61 6.84 44.13
CA ARG A 23 1.73 7.91 44.66
C ARG A 23 2.46 8.83 45.64
N GLU A 24 3.23 8.27 46.56
CA GLU A 24 4.01 9.03 47.54
C GLU A 24 5.08 9.88 46.86
N ASN A 25 5.73 9.37 45.80
CA ASN A 25 6.68 10.16 44.99
C ASN A 25 5.99 11.28 44.18
N LEU A 26 4.80 11.02 43.61
CA LEU A 26 3.98 12.05 42.96
C LEU A 26 3.52 13.14 43.95
N ASP A 27 3.19 12.77 45.18
CA ASP A 27 2.80 13.71 46.24
C ASP A 27 4.01 14.52 46.76
N LEU A 28 5.21 13.91 46.84
CA LEU A 28 6.45 14.57 47.27
C LEU A 28 7.00 15.57 46.24
N GLU A 29 6.88 15.28 44.93
CA GLU A 29 7.25 16.22 43.86
C GLU A 29 6.26 17.40 43.72
N SER A 30 5.07 17.30 44.31
CA SER A 30 4.00 18.31 44.17
C SER A 30 4.17 19.57 45.04
N ASN A 31 5.20 19.63 45.90
CA ASN A 31 5.34 20.67 46.92
C ASN A 31 6.33 21.81 46.60
N SER A 32 6.71 21.99 45.33
CA SER A 32 7.42 23.21 44.89
C SER A 32 6.87 23.77 43.58
N GLN A 33 5.84 24.60 43.71
CA GLN A 33 5.68 25.87 42.98
C GLN A 33 5.67 25.87 41.44
N ALA A 34 4.60 25.30 40.88
CA ALA A 34 3.71 25.90 39.87
C ALA A 34 2.75 24.79 39.45
N ARG A 35 1.62 24.63 40.16
CA ARG A 35 0.55 23.74 39.69
C ARG A 35 0.00 24.35 38.40
N GLY A 36 0.60 24.01 37.27
CA GLY A 36 -0.07 24.13 35.99
C GLY A 36 -1.43 23.45 36.15
N GLU A 37 -2.50 24.16 35.78
CA GLU A 37 -3.84 23.60 35.86
C GLU A 37 -3.84 22.22 35.18
N ASP A 38 -4.38 21.20 35.85
CA ASP A 38 -4.57 19.89 35.24
C ASP A 38 -5.70 19.98 34.21
N ARG A 39 -5.34 20.48 33.03
CA ARG A 39 -6.25 20.73 31.92
C ARG A 39 -6.77 19.43 31.32
N ILE A 40 -6.05 18.32 31.48
CA ILE A 40 -6.44 17.02 30.93
C ILE A 40 -7.57 16.42 31.78
N SER A 41 -7.44 16.42 33.10
CA SER A 41 -8.51 15.94 33.99
C SER A 41 -9.78 16.80 33.93
N GLN A 42 -9.69 18.04 33.44
CA GLN A 42 -10.85 18.91 33.21
C GLN A 42 -11.58 18.65 31.88
N LEU A 43 -10.99 17.90 30.94
CA LEU A 43 -11.64 17.59 29.66
C LEU A 43 -12.90 16.73 29.89
N PRO A 44 -13.97 16.88 29.09
CA PRO A 44 -15.14 15.98 29.14
C PRO A 44 -14.79 14.53 28.76
N ASP A 45 -15.55 13.55 29.27
CA ASP A 45 -15.31 12.12 28.98
C ASP A 45 -15.34 11.80 27.49
N ALA A 46 -16.20 12.47 26.72
CA ALA A 46 -16.24 12.32 25.26
C ALA A 46 -14.90 12.68 24.60
N VAL A 47 -14.22 13.72 25.08
CA VAL A 47 -12.91 14.16 24.58
C VAL A 47 -11.82 13.20 25.02
N LEU A 48 -11.83 12.77 26.30
CA LEU A 48 -10.87 11.79 26.80
C LEU A 48 -10.97 10.46 26.03
N ARG A 49 -12.19 9.96 25.78
CA ARG A 49 -12.44 8.77 24.96
C ARG A 49 -11.92 8.93 23.54
N HIS A 50 -12.11 10.12 22.95
CA HIS A 50 -11.60 10.41 21.62
C HIS A 50 -10.07 10.42 21.59
N ILE A 51 -9.42 11.04 22.58
CA ILE A 51 -7.95 11.01 22.74
C ILE A 51 -7.45 9.57 22.86
N LEU A 52 -8.04 8.77 23.76
CA LEU A 52 -7.68 7.37 23.95
C LEU A 52 -7.91 6.52 22.69
N SER A 53 -8.89 6.86 21.86
CA SER A 53 -9.17 6.13 20.61
C SER A 53 -8.07 6.23 19.56
N PHE A 54 -7.14 7.17 19.71
CA PHE A 54 -5.95 7.31 18.86
C PHE A 54 -4.74 6.51 19.37
N ILE A 55 -4.81 5.89 20.55
CA ILE A 55 -3.72 5.06 21.09
C ILE A 55 -3.85 3.65 20.49
N PRO A 56 -2.88 3.18 19.68
CA PRO A 56 -2.96 1.90 18.99
C PRO A 56 -2.57 0.71 19.89
N SER A 57 -3.01 0.72 21.16
CA SER A 57 -2.72 -0.34 22.14
C SER A 57 -3.76 -0.31 23.26
N THR A 58 -4.61 -1.35 23.35
CA THR A 58 -5.60 -1.45 24.43
C THR A 58 -4.93 -1.61 25.78
N LYS A 59 -3.77 -2.27 25.84
CA LYS A 59 -2.98 -2.42 27.06
C LYS A 59 -2.58 -1.05 27.64
N CYS A 60 -2.11 -0.14 26.79
CA CYS A 60 -1.79 1.23 27.19
C CYS A 60 -3.04 2.02 27.60
N VAL A 61 -4.15 1.88 26.87
CA VAL A 61 -5.42 2.52 27.20
C VAL A 61 -5.94 2.07 28.57
N VAL A 62 -5.95 0.76 28.85
CA VAL A 62 -6.34 0.21 30.16
C VAL A 62 -5.41 0.67 31.27
N ARG A 63 -4.10 0.82 31.02
CA ARG A 63 -3.15 1.35 32.01
C ARG A 63 -3.51 2.77 32.49
N THR A 64 -4.17 3.58 31.67
CA THR A 64 -4.63 4.93 32.09
C THR A 64 -5.64 4.88 33.25
N SER A 65 -6.26 3.72 33.50
CA SER A 65 -7.15 3.50 34.65
C SER A 65 -6.51 3.73 36.02
N ILE A 66 -5.17 3.77 36.11
CA ILE A 66 -4.45 4.08 37.35
C ILE A 66 -4.40 5.58 37.67
N LEU A 67 -4.66 6.45 36.68
CA LEU A 67 -4.55 7.90 36.81
C LEU A 67 -5.60 8.46 37.77
N SER A 68 -6.85 8.01 37.65
CA SER A 68 -7.90 8.27 38.63
C SER A 68 -9.08 7.32 38.46
N THR A 69 -10.02 7.33 39.41
CA THR A 69 -11.25 6.51 39.32
C THR A 69 -12.04 6.80 38.06
N ARG A 70 -12.09 8.05 37.61
CA ARG A 70 -12.79 8.47 36.39
C ARG A 70 -12.23 7.78 35.14
N TRP A 71 -10.91 7.60 35.06
CA TRP A 71 -10.29 6.98 33.89
C TRP A 71 -10.66 5.50 33.75
N LYS A 72 -11.06 4.82 34.85
CA LYS A 72 -11.59 3.44 34.80
C LYS A 72 -12.84 3.34 33.92
N ASP A 73 -13.73 4.31 34.02
CA ASP A 73 -14.99 4.31 33.26
C ASP A 73 -14.76 4.83 31.83
N VAL A 74 -13.85 5.80 31.68
CA VAL A 74 -13.50 6.38 30.37
C VAL A 74 -12.93 5.31 29.44
N TRP A 75 -11.94 4.52 29.88
CA TRP A 75 -11.32 3.52 29.01
C TRP A 75 -12.31 2.41 28.61
N ALA A 76 -13.21 2.03 29.52
CA ALA A 76 -14.20 0.98 29.27
C ALA A 76 -15.15 1.33 28.11
N CYS A 77 -15.32 2.62 27.82
CA CYS A 77 -16.18 3.12 26.74
C CYS A 77 -15.41 3.46 25.44
N VAL A 78 -14.10 3.17 25.33
CA VAL A 78 -13.28 3.58 24.17
C VAL A 78 -13.67 2.76 22.94
N PRO A 79 -14.02 3.37 21.80
CA PRO A 79 -14.62 2.64 20.68
C PRO A 79 -13.64 1.75 19.89
N ASN A 80 -12.33 1.90 20.07
CA ASN A 80 -11.31 1.17 19.33
C ASN A 80 -10.55 0.24 20.27
N LEU A 81 -10.52 -1.05 19.96
CA LEU A 81 -9.73 -2.06 20.65
C LEU A 81 -8.61 -2.54 19.72
N TYR A 82 -7.38 -2.40 20.19
CA TYR A 82 -6.16 -2.92 19.58
C TYR A 82 -5.57 -3.99 20.50
N LEU A 83 -5.73 -5.26 20.12
CA LEU A 83 -5.28 -6.42 20.87
C LEU A 83 -4.23 -7.13 20.02
N ASP A 84 -3.00 -7.12 20.49
CA ASP A 84 -1.83 -7.68 19.80
C ASP A 84 -1.03 -8.49 20.82
N ASP A 85 -0.85 -9.77 20.53
CA ASP A 85 -0.18 -10.72 21.42
C ASP A 85 1.31 -10.45 21.56
N LEU A 86 1.94 -9.79 20.58
CA LEU A 86 3.34 -9.35 20.64
C LEU A 86 3.57 -8.30 21.74
N GLU A 87 2.52 -7.65 22.26
CA GLU A 87 2.63 -6.77 23.41
C GLU A 87 2.84 -7.54 24.74
N PHE A 88 2.72 -8.87 24.75
CA PHE A 88 2.70 -9.72 25.94
C PHE A 88 3.86 -10.70 25.96
N SER A 89 4.23 -11.13 27.17
CA SER A 89 5.36 -12.06 27.38
C SER A 89 4.98 -13.52 27.14
N SER A 90 3.67 -13.82 27.10
CA SER A 90 3.13 -15.15 26.83
C SER A 90 1.72 -15.04 26.25
N SER A 91 1.30 -16.06 25.50
CA SER A 91 -0.08 -16.19 24.99
C SER A 91 -1.11 -16.25 26.13
N ALA A 92 -0.78 -16.93 27.24
CA ALA A 92 -1.64 -17.00 28.42
C ALA A 92 -1.91 -15.62 29.05
N ASP A 93 -0.90 -14.75 29.13
CA ASP A 93 -1.06 -13.38 29.62
C ASP A 93 -1.96 -12.54 28.69
N PHE A 94 -1.81 -12.75 27.38
CA PHE A 94 -2.65 -12.10 26.37
C PHE A 94 -4.10 -12.55 26.49
N VAL A 95 -4.36 -13.86 26.50
CA VAL A 95 -5.69 -14.47 26.69
C VAL A 95 -6.37 -13.92 27.95
N ALA A 96 -5.68 -13.97 29.10
CA ALA A 96 -6.22 -13.48 30.36
C ALA A 96 -6.50 -11.96 30.34
N PHE A 97 -5.72 -11.20 29.57
CA PHE A 97 -5.95 -9.77 29.37
C PHE A 97 -7.17 -9.51 28.49
N VAL A 98 -7.29 -10.17 27.33
CA VAL A 98 -8.40 -9.99 26.39
C VAL A 98 -9.73 -10.36 27.05
N ASP A 99 -9.80 -11.49 27.74
CA ASP A 99 -11.00 -11.91 28.49
C ASP A 99 -11.41 -10.85 29.50
N ARG A 100 -10.45 -10.32 30.27
CA ARG A 100 -10.74 -9.30 31.28
C ARG A 100 -11.18 -7.99 30.65
N VAL A 101 -10.57 -7.58 29.53
CA VAL A 101 -10.98 -6.38 28.79
C VAL A 101 -12.41 -6.52 28.32
N LEU A 102 -12.74 -7.60 27.63
CA LEU A 102 -14.09 -7.82 27.08
C LEU A 102 -15.15 -8.03 28.17
N LEU A 103 -14.77 -8.56 29.33
CA LEU A 103 -15.66 -8.72 30.49
C LEU A 103 -15.94 -7.38 31.21
N VAL A 104 -14.93 -6.53 31.38
CA VAL A 104 -15.03 -5.28 32.16
C VAL A 104 -15.56 -4.12 31.32
N ARG A 105 -15.38 -4.18 30.01
CA ARG A 105 -15.89 -3.18 29.07
C ARG A 105 -17.40 -3.01 29.24
N ASP A 106 -17.89 -1.79 29.03
CA ASP A 106 -19.32 -1.58 28.87
C ASP A 106 -19.82 -2.23 27.56
N SER A 107 -21.13 -2.46 27.45
CA SER A 107 -21.74 -3.00 26.23
C SER A 107 -21.87 -1.95 25.11
N SER A 108 -21.02 -0.91 25.12
CA SER A 108 -21.02 0.11 24.07
C SER A 108 -20.57 -0.46 22.73
N ALA A 109 -20.95 0.23 21.66
CA ALA A 109 -20.55 -0.15 20.33
C ALA A 109 -19.03 -0.12 20.18
N ILE A 110 -18.46 -1.19 19.65
CA ILE A 110 -17.07 -1.24 19.23
C ILE A 110 -17.05 -0.72 17.80
N ARG A 111 -16.31 0.36 17.55
CA ARG A 111 -16.11 0.84 16.18
C ARG A 111 -15.07 -0.04 15.49
N LYS A 112 -13.88 -0.17 16.07
CA LYS A 112 -12.77 -0.93 15.52
C LYS A 112 -12.32 -2.01 16.51
N PHE A 113 -12.22 -3.24 16.02
CA PHE A 113 -11.70 -4.38 16.77
C PHE A 113 -10.55 -5.00 15.98
N ARG A 114 -9.32 -4.78 16.47
CA ARG A 114 -8.12 -5.47 16.00
C ARG A 114 -7.77 -6.57 16.98
N LEU A 115 -7.61 -7.78 16.45
CA LEU A 115 -7.14 -8.95 17.17
C LEU A 115 -6.05 -9.61 16.34
N HIS A 116 -4.80 -9.45 16.77
CA HIS A 116 -3.63 -10.15 16.26
C HIS A 116 -3.17 -11.15 17.32
N PHE A 117 -3.32 -12.44 17.01
CA PHE A 117 -2.99 -13.53 17.91
C PHE A 117 -2.30 -14.63 17.09
N ASN A 118 -0.98 -14.52 16.98
CA ASN A 118 -0.17 -15.35 16.09
C ASN A 118 0.69 -16.38 16.84
N ASN A 119 0.79 -16.26 18.17
CA ASN A 119 1.49 -17.22 19.04
C ASN A 119 0.49 -18.09 19.83
N GLY A 120 -0.74 -18.26 19.30
CA GLY A 120 -1.80 -19.04 19.92
C GLY A 120 -1.65 -20.53 19.66
N GLN A 121 -2.35 -21.33 20.47
CA GLN A 121 -2.49 -22.77 20.24
C GLN A 121 -3.90 -23.06 19.71
N ALA A 122 -4.10 -24.18 19.03
CA ALA A 122 -5.42 -24.55 18.48
C ALA A 122 -6.52 -24.64 19.56
N GLU A 123 -6.14 -24.99 20.79
CA GLU A 123 -7.04 -25.01 21.96
C GLU A 123 -7.67 -23.63 22.25
N ASP A 124 -6.98 -22.54 21.88
CA ASP A 124 -7.43 -21.16 22.09
C ASP A 124 -8.47 -20.70 21.05
N PHE A 125 -8.69 -21.44 19.97
CA PHE A 125 -9.64 -21.07 18.90
C PHE A 125 -11.06 -20.84 19.43
N SER A 126 -11.49 -21.62 20.42
CA SER A 126 -12.79 -21.42 21.07
C SER A 126 -12.90 -20.05 21.76
N LEU A 127 -11.80 -19.53 22.30
CA LEU A 127 -11.73 -18.20 22.92
C LEU A 127 -11.75 -17.11 21.85
N VAL A 128 -10.98 -17.30 20.77
CA VAL A 128 -10.97 -16.39 19.62
C VAL A 128 -12.37 -16.24 19.01
N ASP A 129 -13.09 -17.35 18.80
CA ASP A 129 -14.50 -17.34 18.35
C ASP A 129 -15.37 -16.51 19.31
N ALA A 130 -15.25 -16.72 20.62
CA ALA A 130 -16.02 -15.98 21.62
C ALA A 130 -15.72 -14.48 21.63
N TRP A 131 -14.45 -14.09 21.44
CA TRP A 131 -14.03 -12.69 21.36
C TRP A 131 -14.61 -12.00 20.11
N ILE A 132 -14.53 -12.67 18.95
CA ILE A 132 -15.09 -12.16 17.70
C ILE A 132 -16.62 -12.02 17.80
N ARG A 133 -17.32 -13.04 18.35
CA ARG A 133 -18.78 -12.95 18.60
C ARG A 133 -19.14 -11.79 19.51
N THR A 134 -18.30 -11.50 20.51
CA THR A 134 -18.49 -10.34 21.39
C THR A 134 -18.37 -9.04 20.61
N ALA A 135 -17.36 -8.91 19.73
CA ALA A 135 -17.22 -7.75 18.85
C ALA A 135 -18.44 -7.56 17.93
N VAL A 136 -18.92 -8.65 17.31
CA VAL A 136 -20.13 -8.64 16.47
C VAL A 136 -21.36 -8.20 17.28
N ARG A 137 -21.56 -8.74 18.48
CA ARG A 137 -22.66 -8.33 19.38
C ARG A 137 -22.58 -6.86 19.78
N CYS A 138 -21.37 -6.33 19.87
CA CYS A 138 -21.09 -4.91 20.11
C CYS A 138 -21.10 -4.07 18.82
N ASN A 139 -21.77 -4.52 17.75
CA ASN A 139 -21.99 -3.75 16.52
C ASN A 139 -20.68 -3.29 15.85
N VAL A 140 -19.67 -4.17 15.79
CA VAL A 140 -18.38 -3.87 15.15
C VAL A 140 -18.55 -3.34 13.73
N VAL A 141 -17.80 -2.28 13.41
CA VAL A 141 -17.81 -1.64 12.09
C VAL A 141 -16.54 -1.98 11.30
N GLU A 142 -15.39 -2.02 11.98
CA GLU A 142 -14.08 -2.30 11.40
C GLU A 142 -13.45 -3.50 12.12
N LEU A 143 -13.16 -4.57 11.39
CA LEU A 143 -12.44 -5.75 11.90
C LEU A 143 -11.05 -5.84 11.29
N ASP A 144 -10.06 -6.20 12.10
CA ASP A 144 -8.68 -6.45 11.67
C ASP A 144 -8.19 -7.71 12.40
N LEU A 145 -8.18 -8.84 11.71
CA LEU A 145 -8.00 -10.16 12.30
C LEU A 145 -6.77 -10.83 11.71
N SER A 146 -5.83 -11.20 12.58
CA SER A 146 -4.69 -12.08 12.30
C SER A 146 -4.72 -13.17 13.35
N VAL A 147 -5.00 -14.40 12.95
CA VAL A 147 -5.06 -15.54 13.85
C VAL A 147 -4.21 -16.63 13.22
N ASP A 148 -3.19 -17.05 13.95
CA ASP A 148 -2.27 -18.09 13.56
C ASP A 148 -2.12 -19.10 14.71
N SER A 149 -1.78 -20.33 14.37
CA SER A 149 -1.48 -21.37 15.35
C SER A 149 -0.31 -22.21 14.86
N GLU A 150 0.50 -22.69 15.80
CA GLU A 150 1.64 -23.56 15.48
C GLU A 150 1.23 -24.97 14.97
N GLY A 151 -0.07 -25.29 14.96
CA GLY A 151 -0.60 -26.60 14.59
C GLY A 151 -1.25 -26.68 13.21
N GLU A 152 -1.62 -27.90 12.81
CA GLU A 152 -2.33 -28.19 11.54
C GLU A 152 -3.84 -27.88 11.59
N GLU A 153 -4.38 -27.55 12.77
CA GLU A 153 -5.81 -27.27 12.93
C GLU A 153 -6.20 -25.91 12.35
N MET A 154 -7.26 -25.89 11.56
CA MET A 154 -7.74 -24.69 10.89
C MET A 154 -8.74 -23.94 11.75
N PHE A 155 -8.56 -22.62 11.89
CA PHE A 155 -9.54 -21.78 12.57
C PHE A 155 -10.79 -21.57 11.71
N GLU A 156 -11.95 -21.98 12.22
CA GLU A 156 -13.25 -21.70 11.59
C GLU A 156 -13.79 -20.33 12.00
N TRP A 157 -14.08 -19.48 11.01
CA TRP A 157 -14.62 -18.15 11.29
C TRP A 157 -16.07 -18.23 11.83
N PRO A 158 -16.42 -17.44 12.87
CA PRO A 158 -17.75 -17.49 13.45
C PRO A 158 -18.83 -17.12 12.43
N GLU A 159 -19.88 -17.93 12.31
CA GLU A 159 -21.04 -17.65 11.42
C GLU A 159 -21.70 -16.29 11.67
N SER A 160 -21.55 -15.76 12.89
CA SER A 160 -22.04 -14.42 13.25
C SER A 160 -21.44 -13.29 12.39
N LEU A 161 -20.23 -13.48 11.84
CA LEU A 161 -19.60 -12.54 10.92
C LEU A 161 -20.35 -12.44 9.60
N LEU A 162 -20.86 -13.57 9.09
CA LEU A 162 -21.56 -13.68 7.82
C LEU A 162 -22.84 -12.85 7.79
N THR A 163 -23.48 -12.70 8.96
CA THR A 163 -24.75 -12.00 9.13
C THR A 163 -24.58 -10.61 9.78
N CYS A 164 -23.35 -10.20 10.08
CA CYS A 164 -23.04 -8.93 10.72
C CYS A 164 -23.42 -7.75 9.81
N LYS A 165 -24.45 -7.00 10.20
CA LYS A 165 -24.97 -5.86 9.42
C LYS A 165 -24.20 -4.56 9.66
N THR A 166 -23.34 -4.50 10.67
CA THR A 166 -22.60 -3.29 11.02
C THR A 166 -21.20 -3.28 10.43
N LEU A 167 -20.66 -4.45 10.11
CA LEU A 167 -19.33 -4.62 9.54
C LEU A 167 -19.26 -3.99 8.14
N MET A 168 -18.37 -3.02 7.97
CA MET A 168 -18.15 -2.28 6.73
C MET A 168 -16.73 -2.43 6.20
N ILE A 169 -15.75 -2.61 7.10
CA ILE A 169 -14.34 -2.74 6.75
C ILE A 169 -13.80 -3.99 7.42
N TRP A 170 -13.16 -4.84 6.63
CA TRP A 170 -12.49 -6.03 7.14
C TRP A 170 -11.07 -6.12 6.59
N THR A 171 -10.09 -6.21 7.49
CA THR A 171 -8.73 -6.62 7.19
C THR A 171 -8.53 -8.03 7.73
N LEU A 172 -8.04 -8.92 6.90
CA LEU A 172 -7.88 -10.33 7.22
C LEU A 172 -6.49 -10.80 6.79
N TRP A 173 -5.73 -11.30 7.74
CA TRP A 173 -4.44 -11.92 7.52
C TRP A 173 -4.63 -13.43 7.40
N LEU A 174 -4.40 -13.95 6.21
CA LEU A 174 -4.52 -15.35 5.86
C LEU A 174 -3.14 -16.00 5.94
N ASN A 175 -2.90 -16.57 7.11
CA ASN A 175 -1.86 -17.56 7.31
C ASN A 175 -2.43 -18.99 7.20
N HIS A 176 -3.76 -19.12 7.19
CA HIS A 176 -4.54 -20.36 7.08
C HIS A 176 -5.61 -20.24 5.99
N SER A 177 -6.00 -21.36 5.37
CA SER A 177 -7.06 -21.39 4.36
C SER A 177 -8.44 -21.06 4.98
N ILE A 178 -9.18 -20.13 4.37
CA ILE A 178 -10.54 -19.80 4.83
C ILE A 178 -11.52 -20.87 4.31
N PRO A 179 -12.34 -21.49 5.18
CA PRO A 179 -13.64 -21.97 4.75
C PRO A 179 -14.56 -20.75 4.56
N ILE A 180 -14.55 -20.13 3.37
CA ILE A 180 -15.63 -19.21 3.00
C ILE A 180 -16.89 -20.07 2.89
N PRO A 181 -18.01 -19.70 3.53
CA PRO A 181 -19.24 -20.47 3.44
C PRO A 181 -19.68 -20.62 1.99
N THR A 182 -19.85 -21.87 1.57
CA THR A 182 -20.16 -22.29 0.20
C THR A 182 -21.60 -22.00 -0.22
N SER A 183 -22.41 -21.32 0.59
CA SER A 183 -23.79 -20.98 0.23
C SER A 183 -24.35 -19.72 0.91
N GLY A 184 -24.83 -18.78 0.07
CA GLY A 184 -25.52 -17.55 0.48
C GLY A 184 -24.69 -16.27 0.37
N CYS A 185 -25.36 -15.13 0.14
CA CYS A 185 -24.74 -13.81 0.24
C CYS A 185 -24.37 -13.54 1.70
N CYS A 186 -23.08 -13.48 1.99
CA CYS A 186 -22.55 -13.20 3.32
C CYS A 186 -22.05 -11.75 3.35
N TYR A 187 -21.96 -11.14 4.54
CA TYR A 187 -21.40 -9.78 4.73
C TYR A 187 -22.22 -8.67 4.02
N PRO A 188 -23.47 -8.43 4.46
CA PRO A 188 -24.44 -7.62 3.71
C PRO A 188 -24.07 -6.14 3.52
N ASN A 189 -23.13 -5.62 4.31
CA ASN A 189 -22.71 -4.21 4.29
C ASN A 189 -21.18 -4.02 4.16
N LEU A 190 -20.43 -5.08 3.86
CA LEU A 190 -18.98 -4.99 3.73
C LEU A 190 -18.60 -4.24 2.44
N LYS A 191 -18.00 -3.06 2.60
CA LYS A 191 -17.62 -2.16 1.50
C LYS A 191 -16.13 -2.20 1.19
N VAL A 192 -15.30 -2.49 2.19
CA VAL A 192 -13.84 -2.55 2.06
C VAL A 192 -13.37 -3.88 2.60
N PHE A 193 -12.67 -4.65 1.77
CA PHE A 193 -12.05 -5.90 2.18
C PHE A 193 -10.57 -5.87 1.81
N HIS A 194 -9.72 -6.07 2.80
CA HIS A 194 -8.28 -6.17 2.64
C HIS A 194 -7.85 -7.55 3.10
N VAL A 195 -7.35 -8.34 2.16
CA VAL A 195 -6.83 -9.68 2.42
C VAL A 195 -5.32 -9.65 2.27
N ILE A 196 -4.61 -10.22 3.23
CA ILE A 196 -3.17 -10.40 3.19
C ILE A 196 -2.92 -11.90 3.15
N VAL A 197 -2.33 -12.40 2.07
CA VAL A 197 -2.20 -13.83 1.79
C VAL A 197 -0.74 -14.25 1.91
N SER A 198 -0.46 -15.25 2.73
CA SER A 198 0.90 -15.79 2.91
C SER A 198 0.89 -17.31 2.64
N TYR A 199 1.52 -17.74 1.55
CA TYR A 199 1.70 -19.17 1.18
C TYR A 199 0.40 -20.01 1.22
N PRO A 200 -0.64 -19.63 0.46
CA PRO A 200 -1.98 -20.22 0.55
C PRO A 200 -2.03 -21.71 0.19
N THR A 201 -1.16 -22.20 -0.70
CA THR A 201 -1.13 -23.62 -1.13
C THR A 201 -0.39 -24.53 -0.16
N ALA A 202 0.60 -24.01 0.58
CA ALA A 202 1.38 -24.80 1.52
C ALA A 202 0.52 -25.36 2.67
N MET A 203 -0.55 -24.64 3.02
CA MET A 203 -1.38 -24.95 4.20
C MET A 203 -2.72 -25.63 3.84
N ASN A 204 -3.11 -25.65 2.56
CA ASN A 204 -4.25 -26.44 2.09
C ASN A 204 -4.02 -26.86 0.62
N PRO A 205 -3.27 -27.94 0.37
CA PRO A 205 -2.92 -28.36 -0.99
C PRO A 205 -4.13 -28.77 -1.84
N ASP A 206 -5.28 -29.04 -1.21
CA ASP A 206 -6.53 -29.38 -1.92
C ASP A 206 -7.33 -28.14 -2.35
N ASN A 207 -7.03 -26.95 -1.82
CA ASN A 207 -7.67 -25.70 -2.20
C ASN A 207 -6.71 -24.77 -2.94
N ASP A 208 -6.85 -24.73 -4.26
CA ASP A 208 -6.06 -23.90 -5.16
C ASP A 208 -6.75 -22.58 -5.52
N SER A 209 -7.85 -22.22 -4.84
CA SER A 209 -8.64 -21.06 -5.21
C SER A 209 -9.26 -20.26 -4.04
N MET A 210 -9.51 -18.98 -4.31
CA MET A 210 -10.18 -18.05 -3.41
C MET A 210 -11.27 -17.29 -4.17
N ASP A 211 -12.52 -17.37 -3.69
CA ASP A 211 -13.68 -16.75 -4.33
C ASP A 211 -14.21 -15.54 -3.56
N PHE A 212 -14.32 -14.41 -4.26
CA PHE A 212 -14.88 -13.16 -3.75
C PHE A 212 -16.34 -12.92 -4.20
N SER A 213 -16.96 -13.86 -4.90
CA SER A 213 -18.35 -13.73 -5.38
C SER A 213 -19.39 -13.55 -4.26
N HIS A 214 -19.01 -13.89 -3.02
CA HIS A 214 -19.87 -13.84 -1.85
C HIS A 214 -20.08 -12.45 -1.24
N TYR A 215 -19.39 -11.40 -1.75
CA TYR A 215 -19.44 -10.03 -1.20
C TYR A 215 -20.25 -9.08 -2.12
N PRO A 216 -21.59 -9.00 -1.97
CA PRO A 216 -22.46 -8.38 -2.98
C PRO A 216 -22.36 -6.86 -3.08
N VAL A 217 -21.91 -6.18 -2.02
CA VAL A 217 -21.85 -4.71 -1.93
C VAL A 217 -20.43 -4.17 -1.80
N LEU A 218 -19.42 -5.03 -2.04
CA LEU A 218 -18.02 -4.69 -1.88
C LEU A 218 -17.60 -3.67 -2.94
N GLU A 219 -17.11 -2.51 -2.50
CA GLU A 219 -16.68 -1.40 -3.35
C GLU A 219 -15.17 -1.35 -3.53
N HIS A 220 -14.41 -1.82 -2.54
CA HIS A 220 -12.95 -1.76 -2.51
C HIS A 220 -12.35 -3.10 -2.05
N LEU A 221 -11.50 -3.70 -2.89
CA LEU A 221 -10.77 -4.93 -2.58
C LEU A 221 -9.27 -4.69 -2.69
N THR A 222 -8.53 -5.08 -1.65
CA THR A 222 -7.08 -5.13 -1.64
C THR A 222 -6.63 -6.56 -1.37
N ILE A 223 -5.74 -7.09 -2.20
CA ILE A 223 -5.08 -8.39 -2.02
C ILE A 223 -3.58 -8.11 -1.94
N ASP A 224 -2.99 -8.28 -0.76
CA ASP A 224 -1.56 -8.14 -0.54
C ASP A 224 -0.94 -9.49 -0.15
N GLY A 225 0.38 -9.63 -0.23
CA GLY A 225 1.12 -10.74 0.41
C GLY A 225 2.07 -11.50 -0.52
N SER A 226 2.38 -12.76 -0.20
CA SER A 226 3.23 -13.64 -1.00
C SER A 226 2.51 -14.97 -1.26
N PRO A 227 2.19 -15.31 -2.53
CA PRO A 227 1.44 -16.53 -2.84
C PRO A 227 2.26 -17.82 -2.77
N GLY A 228 3.53 -17.77 -2.39
CA GLY A 228 4.37 -18.97 -2.24
C GLY A 228 4.81 -19.59 -3.57
N LEU A 229 5.09 -20.90 -3.59
CA LEU A 229 5.75 -21.55 -4.73
C LEU A 229 4.79 -21.92 -5.87
N ASP A 230 3.52 -22.19 -5.56
CA ASP A 230 2.55 -22.75 -6.50
C ASP A 230 1.59 -21.69 -7.06
N ALA A 231 1.03 -21.95 -8.25
CA ALA A 231 -0.04 -21.14 -8.80
C ALA A 231 -1.29 -21.15 -7.91
N PHE A 232 -1.84 -19.97 -7.63
CA PHE A 232 -3.09 -19.82 -6.88
C PHE A 232 -4.13 -19.03 -7.68
N ASN A 233 -5.40 -19.44 -7.59
CA ASN A 233 -6.49 -18.86 -8.37
C ASN A 233 -7.34 -17.89 -7.53
N PHE A 234 -7.49 -16.65 -7.99
CA PHE A 234 -8.36 -15.65 -7.39
C PHE A 234 -9.55 -15.36 -8.31
N ASN A 235 -10.77 -15.68 -7.85
CA ASN A 235 -12.00 -15.35 -8.54
C ASN A 235 -12.63 -14.06 -7.98
N ILE A 236 -12.46 -12.96 -8.70
CA ILE A 236 -12.96 -11.63 -8.33
C ILE A 236 -14.22 -11.33 -9.14
N SER A 237 -15.30 -12.01 -8.78
CA SER A 237 -16.64 -11.82 -9.37
C SER A 237 -17.52 -10.93 -8.51
N VAL A 238 -17.16 -9.63 -8.43
CA VAL A 238 -17.77 -8.66 -7.51
C VAL A 238 -18.45 -7.53 -8.31
N PRO A 239 -19.80 -7.46 -8.34
CA PRO A 239 -20.52 -6.56 -9.25
C PRO A 239 -20.43 -5.07 -8.87
N GLU A 240 -20.29 -4.75 -7.58
CA GLU A 240 -20.23 -3.38 -7.07
C GLU A 240 -18.80 -2.84 -6.90
N LEU A 241 -17.79 -3.64 -7.27
CA LEU A 241 -16.39 -3.30 -7.06
C LEU A 241 -15.99 -2.09 -7.92
N LYS A 242 -15.46 -1.05 -7.29
CA LYS A 242 -14.97 0.18 -7.93
C LYS A 242 -13.46 0.23 -7.99
N THR A 243 -12.78 -0.30 -6.97
CA THR A 243 -11.31 -0.30 -6.92
C THR A 243 -10.78 -1.67 -6.55
N LEU A 244 -9.81 -2.15 -7.31
CA LEU A 244 -9.05 -3.37 -7.02
C LEU A 244 -7.57 -3.03 -6.89
N ARG A 245 -6.97 -3.44 -5.77
CA ARG A 245 -5.53 -3.37 -5.55
C ARG A 245 -4.96 -4.77 -5.34
N ILE A 246 -3.89 -5.10 -6.05
CA ILE A 246 -3.16 -6.37 -5.92
C ILE A 246 -1.70 -6.01 -5.69
N SER A 247 -1.12 -6.39 -4.54
CA SER A 247 0.28 -6.15 -4.22
C SER A 247 0.95 -7.44 -3.77
N LEU A 248 1.58 -8.17 -4.71
CA LEU A 248 2.26 -9.43 -4.40
C LEU A 248 3.77 -9.21 -4.30
N ALA A 249 4.36 -9.52 -3.15
CA ALA A 249 5.78 -9.43 -2.94
C ALA A 249 6.53 -10.43 -3.85
N PRO A 250 7.71 -10.06 -4.39
CA PRO A 250 8.58 -11.03 -5.03
C PRO A 250 9.08 -12.02 -3.98
N ASP A 251 8.67 -13.28 -4.11
CA ASP A 251 9.40 -14.38 -3.51
C ASP A 251 10.46 -14.83 -4.51
N PHE A 252 11.72 -14.96 -4.07
CA PHE A 252 12.84 -15.34 -4.94
C PHE A 252 12.69 -16.76 -5.50
N ASP A 253 11.81 -17.55 -4.90
CA ASP A 253 11.53 -18.93 -5.27
C ASP A 253 10.21 -19.10 -6.04
N LEU A 254 9.48 -18.04 -6.39
CA LEU A 254 8.21 -18.17 -7.14
C LEU A 254 8.44 -18.88 -8.49
N ILE A 255 7.93 -20.11 -8.59
CA ILE A 255 8.03 -20.94 -9.80
C ILE A 255 6.90 -20.59 -10.77
N ASP A 256 5.69 -20.32 -10.24
CA ASP A 256 4.47 -20.19 -11.02
C ASP A 256 3.66 -18.91 -10.76
N ALA A 257 2.92 -18.50 -11.79
CA ALA A 257 2.09 -17.31 -11.76
C ALA A 257 0.72 -17.56 -11.14
N CYS A 258 0.24 -16.63 -10.30
CA CYS A 258 -1.15 -16.62 -9.87
C CYS A 258 -2.10 -16.36 -11.06
N ASN A 259 -3.35 -16.79 -10.90
CA ASN A 259 -4.41 -16.57 -11.89
C ASN A 259 -5.52 -15.70 -11.31
N PHE A 260 -5.75 -14.54 -11.90
CA PHE A 260 -6.81 -13.62 -11.51
C PHE A 260 -7.93 -13.61 -12.55
N LEU A 261 -9.12 -14.05 -12.17
CA LEU A 261 -10.34 -13.88 -12.94
C LEU A 261 -11.10 -12.65 -12.45
N ILE A 262 -11.20 -11.60 -13.27
CA ILE A 262 -11.82 -10.33 -12.88
C ILE A 262 -13.13 -10.13 -13.65
N ASN A 263 -14.24 -10.22 -12.92
CA ASN A 263 -15.58 -9.94 -13.40
C ASN A 263 -16.24 -8.86 -12.52
N ALA A 264 -15.95 -7.61 -12.85
CA ALA A 264 -16.30 -6.45 -12.05
C ALA A 264 -16.80 -5.29 -12.94
N PRO A 265 -18.10 -5.27 -13.31
CA PRO A 265 -18.66 -4.31 -14.27
C PRO A 265 -18.48 -2.84 -13.89
N LYS A 266 -18.41 -2.52 -12.60
CA LYS A 266 -18.27 -1.16 -12.06
C LYS A 266 -16.83 -0.79 -11.70
N LEU A 267 -15.86 -1.64 -12.04
CA LEU A 267 -14.45 -1.41 -11.70
C LEU A 267 -13.95 -0.18 -12.46
N GLU A 268 -13.53 0.86 -11.72
CA GLU A 268 -13.03 2.13 -12.26
C GLU A 268 -11.50 2.20 -12.20
N LYS A 269 -10.91 1.61 -11.15
CA LYS A 269 -9.46 1.66 -10.88
C LYS A 269 -8.88 0.29 -10.55
N LEU A 270 -7.76 -0.03 -11.20
CA LEU A 270 -6.94 -1.21 -10.93
C LEU A 270 -5.52 -0.77 -10.58
N ASP A 271 -5.00 -1.27 -9.47
CA ASP A 271 -3.63 -1.01 -9.00
C ASP A 271 -2.94 -2.35 -8.79
N ILE A 272 -1.87 -2.62 -9.53
CA ILE A 272 -1.12 -3.86 -9.48
C ILE A 272 0.31 -3.52 -9.10
N ASN A 273 0.86 -4.23 -8.13
CA ASN A 273 2.26 -4.11 -7.72
C ASN A 273 2.82 -5.51 -7.45
N GLU A 274 3.52 -6.10 -8.40
CA GLU A 274 3.97 -7.49 -8.32
C GLU A 274 5.47 -7.63 -8.60
N GLY A 275 6.12 -8.66 -8.06
CA GLY A 275 7.47 -9.06 -8.47
C GLY A 275 7.51 -9.47 -9.95
N PHE A 276 6.59 -10.34 -10.36
CA PHE A 276 6.37 -10.68 -11.75
C PHE A 276 4.87 -10.61 -12.07
N LEU A 277 4.52 -10.37 -13.32
CA LEU A 277 3.11 -10.20 -13.71
C LEU A 277 2.35 -11.53 -13.68
N SER A 278 1.30 -11.62 -12.87
CA SER A 278 0.40 -12.78 -12.81
C SER A 278 -0.44 -12.94 -14.10
N ASN A 279 -1.19 -14.04 -14.22
CA ASN A 279 -2.18 -14.20 -15.29
C ASN A 279 -3.45 -13.44 -14.94
N TYR A 280 -3.94 -12.60 -15.86
CA TYR A 280 -5.18 -11.85 -15.67
C TYR A 280 -6.18 -12.13 -16.78
N THR A 281 -7.40 -12.50 -16.40
CA THR A 281 -8.53 -12.69 -17.30
C THR A 281 -9.61 -11.68 -16.97
N PHE A 282 -9.80 -10.71 -17.87
CA PHE A 282 -10.82 -9.68 -17.76
C PHE A 282 -12.11 -10.12 -18.46
N VAL A 283 -13.20 -10.27 -17.71
CA VAL A 283 -14.50 -10.70 -18.24
C VAL A 283 -15.42 -9.52 -18.52
N ASN A 284 -15.72 -8.72 -17.50
CA ASN A 284 -16.60 -7.56 -17.59
C ASN A 284 -16.01 -6.38 -16.83
N THR A 285 -15.15 -5.62 -17.48
CA THR A 285 -14.42 -4.49 -16.89
C THR A 285 -14.50 -3.23 -17.76
N LYS A 286 -15.62 -3.04 -18.47
CA LYS A 286 -15.80 -1.94 -19.42
C LYS A 286 -15.76 -0.54 -18.78
N SER A 287 -16.00 -0.45 -17.47
CA SER A 287 -15.94 0.79 -16.70
C SER A 287 -14.52 1.15 -16.26
N LEU A 288 -13.51 0.32 -16.55
CA LEU A 288 -12.14 0.53 -16.09
C LEU A 288 -11.53 1.76 -16.77
N VAL A 289 -11.20 2.76 -15.96
CA VAL A 289 -10.68 4.06 -16.43
C VAL A 289 -9.18 4.18 -16.17
N GLU A 290 -8.73 3.77 -14.99
CA GLU A 290 -7.36 3.95 -14.52
C GLU A 290 -6.72 2.61 -14.17
N VAL A 291 -5.54 2.36 -14.74
CA VAL A 291 -4.69 1.22 -14.38
C VAL A 291 -3.31 1.72 -13.96
N ASN A 292 -2.86 1.29 -12.79
CA ASN A 292 -1.49 1.50 -12.32
C ASN A 292 -0.80 0.16 -12.18
N ILE A 293 0.41 0.06 -12.71
CA ILE A 293 1.18 -1.18 -12.77
C ILE A 293 2.59 -0.92 -12.24
N GLY A 294 2.90 -1.50 -11.09
CA GLY A 294 4.24 -1.73 -10.61
C GLY A 294 4.63 -3.17 -10.89
N VAL A 295 5.63 -3.41 -11.74
CA VAL A 295 6.26 -4.74 -11.82
C VAL A 295 7.73 -4.56 -11.50
N ILE A 296 8.29 -5.35 -10.59
CA ILE A 296 9.72 -5.30 -10.25
C ILE A 296 10.37 -6.52 -10.88
N THR A 297 10.63 -6.46 -12.18
CA THR A 297 11.28 -7.55 -12.91
C THR A 297 12.67 -7.81 -12.30
N VAL A 298 12.85 -9.00 -11.71
CA VAL A 298 14.17 -9.61 -11.60
C VAL A 298 14.48 -10.18 -12.98
N ASP A 299 15.70 -9.94 -13.48
CA ASP A 299 16.18 -10.21 -14.84
C ASP A 299 16.00 -11.67 -15.28
N ASP A 300 14.79 -12.07 -15.65
CA ASP A 300 14.55 -13.30 -16.39
C ASP A 300 14.55 -12.99 -17.88
N ASP A 301 15.70 -13.29 -18.49
CA ASP A 301 15.93 -13.38 -19.93
C ASP A 301 14.67 -13.86 -20.67
N GLU A 302 14.16 -13.03 -21.58
CA GLU A 302 13.34 -13.39 -22.75
C GLU A 302 12.38 -14.60 -22.62
N ASN A 303 11.72 -14.81 -21.47
CA ASN A 303 10.78 -15.92 -21.38
C ASN A 303 9.48 -15.55 -22.11
N ASP A 304 9.19 -16.26 -23.21
CA ASP A 304 7.97 -16.15 -24.01
C ASP A 304 6.70 -16.14 -23.12
N ALA A 305 6.70 -16.87 -22.00
CA ALA A 305 5.57 -16.91 -21.08
C ALA A 305 5.26 -15.54 -20.45
N SER A 306 6.27 -14.80 -20.01
CA SER A 306 6.11 -13.48 -19.40
C SER A 306 5.66 -12.43 -20.43
N ALA A 307 6.22 -12.48 -21.64
CA ALA A 307 5.78 -11.62 -22.74
C ALA A 307 4.33 -11.90 -23.17
N ASN A 308 3.93 -13.18 -23.18
CA ASN A 308 2.56 -13.59 -23.48
C ASN A 308 1.57 -13.14 -22.39
N ARG A 309 1.94 -13.21 -21.10
CA ARG A 309 1.15 -12.67 -19.99
C ARG A 309 0.94 -11.17 -20.13
N ALA A 310 2.02 -10.43 -20.35
CA ALA A 310 1.97 -8.98 -20.58
C ALA A 310 1.08 -8.62 -21.77
N THR A 311 1.23 -9.33 -22.90
CA THR A 311 0.39 -9.14 -24.09
C THR A 311 -1.10 -9.33 -23.78
N LYS A 312 -1.46 -10.44 -23.12
CA LYS A 312 -2.86 -10.73 -22.75
C LYS A 312 -3.41 -9.68 -21.78
N PHE A 313 -2.62 -9.30 -20.80
CA PHE A 313 -2.97 -8.28 -19.82
C PHE A 313 -3.28 -6.94 -20.51
N LEU A 314 -2.34 -6.45 -21.33
CA LEU A 314 -2.46 -5.17 -22.03
C LEU A 314 -3.66 -5.18 -22.98
N ALA A 315 -3.89 -6.27 -23.70
CA ALA A 315 -5.08 -6.43 -24.55
C ALA A 315 -6.38 -6.29 -23.74
N GLY A 316 -6.43 -6.89 -22.53
CA GLY A 316 -7.57 -6.82 -21.62
C GLY A 316 -7.86 -5.42 -21.07
N ILE A 317 -6.84 -4.56 -20.96
CA ILE A 317 -6.98 -3.17 -20.46
C ILE A 317 -6.92 -2.11 -21.58
N SER A 318 -7.02 -2.49 -22.85
CA SER A 318 -6.86 -1.57 -23.99
C SER A 318 -7.85 -0.39 -24.03
N GLY A 319 -8.98 -0.51 -23.32
CA GLY A 319 -10.03 0.52 -23.27
C GLY A 319 -9.84 1.66 -22.27
N VAL A 320 -8.78 1.64 -21.46
CA VAL A 320 -8.56 2.58 -20.34
C VAL A 320 -8.17 3.99 -20.81
N GLN A 321 -8.40 4.98 -19.94
CA GLN A 321 -8.07 6.39 -20.21
C GLN A 321 -6.75 6.82 -19.59
N CYS A 322 -6.36 6.22 -18.46
CA CYS A 322 -5.13 6.52 -17.75
C CYS A 322 -4.36 5.23 -17.47
N LEU A 323 -3.10 5.18 -17.90
CA LEU A 323 -2.20 4.05 -17.69
C LEU A 323 -0.91 4.54 -17.04
N THR A 324 -0.55 3.96 -15.90
CA THR A 324 0.76 4.11 -15.26
C THR A 324 1.48 2.78 -15.29
N PHE A 325 2.76 2.74 -15.69
CA PHE A 325 3.59 1.54 -15.53
C PHE A 325 5.02 1.86 -15.08
N SER A 326 5.62 1.02 -14.22
CA SER A 326 6.90 1.31 -13.57
C SER A 326 8.12 0.48 -13.97
N SER A 327 7.95 -0.59 -14.74
CA SER A 327 9.05 -1.37 -15.30
C SER A 327 8.74 -1.73 -16.75
N PRO A 328 9.78 -1.81 -17.61
CA PRO A 328 9.61 -2.34 -18.94
C PRO A 328 9.02 -3.76 -18.91
N PHE A 329 7.80 -3.92 -19.44
CA PHE A 329 7.39 -5.24 -19.95
C PHE A 329 8.45 -5.72 -20.94
N SER A 330 8.67 -7.03 -21.07
CA SER A 330 9.60 -7.54 -22.09
C SER A 330 9.36 -6.86 -23.44
N THR A 331 10.43 -6.46 -24.14
CA THR A 331 10.32 -5.88 -25.49
C THR A 331 9.66 -6.85 -26.48
N ALA A 332 9.57 -8.14 -26.15
CA ALA A 332 8.84 -9.15 -26.91
C ALA A 332 7.30 -9.04 -26.76
N CYS A 333 6.78 -8.26 -25.81
CA CYS A 333 5.34 -8.07 -25.67
C CYS A 333 4.73 -7.36 -26.89
N THR A 334 3.53 -7.78 -27.26
CA THR A 334 2.76 -7.11 -28.32
C THR A 334 1.75 -6.16 -27.71
N LEU A 335 1.79 -4.90 -28.14
CA LEU A 335 0.92 -3.85 -27.61
C LEU A 335 -0.38 -3.76 -28.42
N PRO A 336 -1.56 -3.75 -27.78
CA PRO A 336 -2.80 -3.40 -28.46
C PRO A 336 -2.82 -1.92 -28.83
N VAL A 337 -3.78 -1.52 -29.65
CA VAL A 337 -4.05 -0.09 -29.87
C VAL A 337 -4.90 0.43 -28.70
N PHE A 338 -4.48 1.54 -28.12
CA PHE A 338 -5.11 2.21 -27.00
C PHE A 338 -5.83 3.48 -27.47
N ASP A 339 -6.99 3.30 -28.12
CA ASP A 339 -7.72 4.42 -28.73
C ASP A 339 -8.30 5.41 -27.69
N ASN A 340 -8.59 4.95 -26.48
CA ASN A 340 -9.17 5.78 -25.42
C ASN A 340 -8.13 6.40 -24.47
N LEU A 341 -6.86 6.04 -24.61
CA LEU A 341 -5.83 6.46 -23.67
C LEU A 341 -5.51 7.93 -23.87
N SER A 342 -5.82 8.73 -22.85
CA SER A 342 -5.58 10.18 -22.83
C SER A 342 -4.37 10.54 -21.96
N LYS A 343 -4.04 9.71 -20.97
CA LYS A 343 -2.91 9.93 -20.07
C LYS A 343 -2.03 8.69 -19.93
N LEU A 344 -0.73 8.87 -20.16
CA LEU A 344 0.29 7.85 -19.99
C LEU A 344 1.34 8.33 -18.98
N MET A 345 1.63 7.51 -17.98
CA MET A 345 2.67 7.76 -16.98
C MET A 345 3.68 6.61 -16.96
N LEU A 346 4.95 6.93 -17.15
CA LEU A 346 6.05 5.99 -17.07
C LEU A 346 6.84 6.26 -15.80
N VAL A 347 7.05 5.26 -14.97
CA VAL A 347 8.06 5.31 -13.92
C VAL A 347 9.30 4.61 -14.45
N ARG A 348 10.44 5.28 -14.32
CA ARG A 348 11.66 5.00 -15.08
C ARG A 348 12.53 3.97 -14.35
N ASP A 349 12.73 2.82 -14.99
CA ASP A 349 13.75 1.82 -14.69
C ASP A 349 14.25 1.17 -16.01
N GLY A 350 15.53 0.81 -16.12
CA GLY A 350 16.12 0.12 -17.28
C GLY A 350 15.98 0.77 -18.67
N ASP A 351 15.74 -0.05 -19.71
CA ASP A 351 15.65 0.28 -21.16
C ASP A 351 14.30 0.92 -21.59
N TRP A 352 13.68 1.73 -20.72
CA TRP A 352 12.31 2.25 -20.86
C TRP A 352 12.01 2.99 -22.19
N TRP A 353 13.02 3.59 -22.84
CA TRP A 353 12.85 4.32 -24.10
C TRP A 353 12.40 3.42 -25.27
N LYS A 354 12.89 2.18 -25.35
CA LYS A 354 12.49 1.23 -26.41
C LYS A 354 10.99 0.94 -26.35
N ILE A 355 10.44 0.90 -25.15
CA ILE A 355 9.02 0.61 -24.90
C ILE A 355 8.17 1.87 -25.04
N LEU A 356 8.67 3.02 -24.57
CA LEU A 356 8.00 4.31 -24.75
C LEU A 356 7.56 4.50 -26.21
N MET A 357 8.49 4.30 -27.15
CA MET A 357 8.17 4.52 -28.57
C MET A 357 7.09 3.57 -29.08
N LYS A 358 7.16 2.28 -28.70
CA LYS A 358 6.09 1.31 -29.00
C LYS A 358 4.74 1.75 -28.45
N PHE A 359 4.69 2.31 -27.23
CA PHE A 359 3.44 2.83 -26.66
C PHE A 359 2.94 4.06 -27.42
N LEU A 360 3.80 5.02 -27.73
CA LEU A 360 3.42 6.23 -28.48
C LEU A 360 2.85 5.89 -29.87
N GLU A 361 3.43 4.90 -30.56
CA GLU A 361 2.91 4.40 -31.84
C GLU A 361 1.50 3.80 -31.74
N ARG A 362 1.14 3.29 -30.56
CA ARG A 362 -0.12 2.57 -30.31
C ARG A 362 -1.13 3.37 -29.49
N THR A 363 -0.88 4.65 -29.25
CA THR A 363 -1.73 5.53 -28.41
C THR A 363 -2.15 6.79 -29.17
N PRO A 364 -2.93 6.68 -30.26
CA PRO A 364 -3.14 7.77 -31.23
C PRO A 364 -3.76 9.05 -30.65
N ASN A 365 -4.50 8.95 -29.53
CA ASN A 365 -5.27 10.04 -28.92
C ASN A 365 -4.68 10.52 -27.58
N LEU A 366 -3.40 10.22 -27.31
CA LEU A 366 -2.73 10.60 -26.07
C LEU A 366 -2.64 12.13 -25.91
N GLU A 367 -3.18 12.67 -24.81
CA GLU A 367 -3.19 14.11 -24.53
C GLU A 367 -2.12 14.54 -23.52
N SER A 368 -1.81 13.67 -22.55
CA SER A 368 -0.86 13.94 -21.48
C SER A 368 0.14 12.80 -21.32
N PHE A 369 1.41 13.15 -21.26
CA PHE A 369 2.52 12.21 -21.05
C PHE A 369 3.35 12.62 -19.82
N GLU A 370 3.59 11.68 -18.90
CA GLU A 370 4.40 11.90 -17.71
C GLU A 370 5.51 10.85 -17.57
N ILE A 371 6.74 11.28 -17.30
CA ILE A 371 7.86 10.42 -16.92
C ILE A 371 8.22 10.74 -15.47
N LYS A 372 8.37 9.71 -14.63
CA LYS A 372 8.81 9.79 -13.24
C LYS A 372 10.13 9.04 -13.07
N HIS A 373 11.19 9.73 -12.73
CA HIS A 373 12.37 9.10 -12.16
C HIS A 373 12.06 8.67 -10.73
N GLU A 374 12.04 7.37 -10.45
CA GLU A 374 12.28 6.94 -9.08
C GLU A 374 13.76 7.19 -8.82
N THR A 375 14.07 8.12 -7.92
CA THR A 375 15.42 8.18 -7.35
C THR A 375 15.65 6.81 -6.74
N CYS A 376 16.67 6.08 -7.20
CA CYS A 376 17.04 4.74 -6.73
C CYS A 376 16.64 4.58 -5.26
N ARG A 377 15.67 3.71 -4.95
CA ARG A 377 15.59 3.21 -3.58
C ARG A 377 16.95 2.53 -3.37
N PRO A 378 17.71 2.86 -2.32
CA PRO A 378 18.87 2.03 -1.99
C PRO A 378 18.33 0.60 -1.91
N ARG A 379 18.84 -0.29 -2.76
CA ARG A 379 18.55 -1.72 -2.67
C ARG A 379 18.83 -2.07 -1.21
N GLN A 380 17.79 -2.35 -0.42
CA GLN A 380 17.97 -2.96 0.88
C GLN A 380 18.48 -4.36 0.60
N ARG A 381 19.80 -4.49 0.44
CA ARG A 381 20.46 -5.74 0.78
C ARG A 381 20.47 -5.79 2.30
N THR A 382 19.83 -6.83 2.80
CA THR A 382 19.95 -7.26 4.18
C THR A 382 21.41 -7.51 4.53
N GLU A 383 21.73 -7.13 5.77
CA GLU A 383 22.98 -7.31 6.52
C GLU A 383 24.07 -6.26 6.34
N GLU A 384 24.03 -5.30 7.28
CA GLU A 384 25.16 -4.67 7.98
C GLU A 384 26.33 -4.14 7.15
N GLU A 385 26.08 -3.30 6.15
CA GLU A 385 26.99 -2.19 5.85
C GLU A 385 26.16 -0.92 5.58
N GLU A 386 26.35 0.13 6.40
CA GLU A 386 25.99 1.49 5.99
C GLU A 386 26.87 1.86 4.79
N VAL A 387 26.43 1.47 3.59
CA VAL A 387 26.95 2.10 2.38
C VAL A 387 26.27 3.45 2.30
N VAL A 388 26.95 4.47 2.82
CA VAL A 388 26.79 5.83 2.31
C VAL A 388 27.11 5.72 0.84
N ILE A 389 26.08 5.59 0.00
CA ILE A 389 26.24 5.87 -1.43
C ILE A 389 26.50 7.37 -1.48
N GLU A 390 27.77 7.76 -1.42
CA GLU A 390 28.14 9.06 -1.90
C GLU A 390 27.59 9.14 -3.33
N LEU A 391 26.81 10.19 -3.63
CA LEU A 391 26.36 10.51 -4.99
C LEU A 391 27.53 10.75 -5.97
N THR A 392 28.77 10.47 -5.56
CA THR A 392 30.01 10.45 -6.33
C THR A 392 30.20 9.15 -7.11
N GLU A 393 29.53 8.02 -6.79
CA GLU A 393 29.68 6.78 -7.57
C GLU A 393 29.05 6.84 -8.98
N CYS A 394 28.16 7.81 -9.24
CA CYS A 394 27.70 8.13 -10.59
C CYS A 394 28.66 9.05 -11.37
N ARG A 395 29.73 9.54 -10.72
CA ARG A 395 30.81 10.32 -11.33
C ARG A 395 31.99 9.42 -11.60
N ASN A 396 31.82 8.46 -12.50
CA ASN A 396 32.99 7.83 -13.08
C ASN A 396 33.32 8.52 -14.42
N PRO A 397 34.31 9.44 -14.46
CA PRO A 397 34.66 10.19 -15.66
C PRO A 397 35.23 9.32 -16.79
N ASP A 398 35.47 8.02 -16.53
CA ASP A 398 35.91 7.05 -17.53
C ASP A 398 34.74 6.39 -18.29
N TYR A 399 33.48 6.64 -17.91
CA TYR A 399 32.34 6.21 -18.73
C TYR A 399 32.19 7.14 -19.92
N VAL A 400 32.50 6.60 -21.11
CA VAL A 400 32.05 7.20 -22.36
C VAL A 400 30.53 7.16 -22.37
N GLU A 401 29.89 8.32 -22.33
CA GLU A 401 28.44 8.43 -22.50
C GLU A 401 28.10 8.01 -23.94
N VAL A 402 27.62 6.78 -24.09
CA VAL A 402 27.15 6.25 -25.38
C VAL A 402 25.69 6.67 -25.52
N LEU A 403 25.34 7.29 -26.66
CA LEU A 403 23.94 7.56 -26.99
C LEU A 403 23.23 6.23 -27.31
N TYR A 404 22.29 5.82 -26.46
CA TYR A 404 21.51 4.59 -26.62
C TYR A 404 20.17 4.84 -27.31
N TRP A 405 19.66 6.07 -27.22
CA TRP A 405 18.41 6.48 -27.80
C TRP A 405 18.55 6.64 -29.31
N SER A 406 17.58 6.06 -30.03
CA SER A 406 17.41 6.25 -31.47
C SER A 406 15.99 6.73 -31.76
N PRO A 407 15.83 7.71 -32.67
CA PRO A 407 14.51 8.15 -33.09
C PRO A 407 13.78 7.01 -33.83
N PRO A 408 12.45 6.92 -33.71
CA PRO A 408 11.66 5.96 -34.47
C PRO A 408 11.71 6.28 -35.97
N GLU A 409 11.45 5.27 -36.81
CA GLU A 409 11.39 5.43 -38.28
C GLU A 409 10.26 6.36 -38.72
N SER A 410 9.18 6.42 -37.95
CA SER A 410 8.02 7.28 -38.21
C SER A 410 7.59 8.01 -36.95
N VAL A 411 7.07 9.23 -37.13
CA VAL A 411 6.59 10.05 -36.01
C VAL A 411 5.23 9.52 -35.55
N PRO A 412 5.07 9.15 -34.26
CA PRO A 412 3.78 8.68 -33.75
C PRO A 412 2.67 9.72 -33.93
N LYS A 413 1.48 9.25 -34.31
CA LYS A 413 0.32 10.10 -34.61
C LYS A 413 -0.06 11.03 -33.44
N CYS A 414 0.11 10.57 -32.21
CA CYS A 414 -0.25 11.35 -31.03
C CYS A 414 0.60 12.61 -30.86
N LEU A 415 1.89 12.54 -31.20
CA LEU A 415 2.78 13.71 -31.18
C LEU A 415 2.28 14.78 -32.15
N LEU A 416 1.81 14.35 -33.33
CA LEU A 416 1.35 15.26 -34.37
C LEU A 416 -0.02 15.91 -34.06
N SER A 417 -0.91 15.25 -33.31
CA SER A 417 -2.34 15.60 -33.32
C SER A 417 -3.05 15.75 -31.97
N SER A 418 -2.54 15.16 -30.89
CA SER A 418 -3.28 15.09 -29.62
C SER A 418 -2.47 15.46 -28.38
N LEU A 419 -1.14 15.31 -28.39
CA LEU A 419 -0.32 15.49 -27.20
C LEU A 419 -0.16 16.97 -26.81
N LYS A 420 -0.86 17.39 -25.75
CA LYS A 420 -0.94 18.77 -25.25
C LYS A 420 0.03 19.06 -24.11
N SER A 421 0.31 18.08 -23.26
CA SER A 421 1.18 18.28 -22.10
C SER A 421 2.18 17.16 -21.86
N ILE A 422 3.43 17.54 -21.59
CA ILE A 422 4.51 16.61 -21.22
C ILE A 422 5.07 17.01 -19.86
N THR A 423 5.23 16.04 -18.95
CA THR A 423 5.88 16.24 -17.65
C THR A 423 7.03 15.25 -17.50
N ILE A 424 8.24 15.74 -17.27
CA ILE A 424 9.43 14.92 -17.00
C ILE A 424 9.86 15.20 -15.57
N LYS A 425 9.87 14.21 -14.70
CA LYS A 425 10.31 14.33 -13.30
C LYS A 425 11.63 13.61 -13.10
N GLY A 426 12.57 14.27 -12.44
CA GLY A 426 13.89 13.73 -12.11
C GLY A 426 14.88 13.77 -13.26
N PHE A 427 14.79 14.79 -14.11
CA PHE A 427 15.80 15.12 -15.11
C PHE A 427 17.12 15.43 -14.40
N GLN A 428 18.13 14.60 -14.63
CA GLN A 428 19.37 14.64 -13.85
C GLN A 428 20.36 15.70 -14.39
N GLY A 429 20.25 16.05 -15.66
CA GLY A 429 21.06 17.12 -16.25
C GLY A 429 22.51 16.71 -16.53
N LYS A 430 23.26 17.68 -17.04
CA LYS A 430 24.62 17.51 -17.56
C LYS A 430 25.57 17.08 -16.44
N GLY A 431 26.16 15.89 -16.57
CA GLY A 431 27.03 15.28 -15.56
C GLY A 431 26.50 13.99 -14.94
N PHE A 432 25.33 13.52 -15.39
CA PHE A 432 24.82 12.19 -15.08
C PHE A 432 24.72 11.33 -16.35
N PHE A 433 24.90 10.03 -16.18
CA PHE A 433 24.82 9.07 -17.28
C PHE A 433 23.40 9.03 -17.88
N GLY A 434 23.30 9.15 -19.20
CA GLY A 434 22.03 9.17 -19.93
C GLY A 434 21.44 10.58 -20.13
N TYR A 435 22.18 11.63 -19.80
CA TYR A 435 21.82 13.02 -20.12
C TYR A 435 21.64 13.22 -21.62
N LEU A 436 22.55 12.67 -22.43
CA LEU A 436 22.46 12.76 -23.90
C LEU A 436 21.15 12.16 -24.42
N ASP A 437 20.75 10.99 -23.90
CA ASP A 437 19.49 10.34 -24.26
C ASP A 437 18.27 11.15 -23.82
N GLU A 438 18.29 11.70 -22.60
CA GLU A 438 17.23 12.58 -22.11
C GLU A 438 17.08 13.83 -23.00
N MET A 439 18.20 14.44 -23.38
CA MET A 439 18.20 15.63 -24.23
C MET A 439 17.72 15.35 -25.63
N GLU A 440 18.21 14.30 -26.28
CA GLU A 440 17.77 13.95 -27.64
C GLU A 440 16.30 13.57 -27.67
N LEU A 441 15.77 12.88 -26.65
CA LEU A 441 14.34 12.66 -26.49
C LEU A 441 13.57 13.98 -26.37
N ILE A 442 14.02 14.91 -25.54
CA ILE A 442 13.37 16.23 -25.37
C ILE A 442 13.35 17.00 -26.70
N LYS A 443 14.49 17.07 -27.41
CA LYS A 443 14.60 17.72 -28.71
C LYS A 443 13.66 17.07 -29.73
N TYR A 444 13.62 15.74 -29.77
CA TYR A 444 12.70 15.00 -30.62
C TYR A 444 11.23 15.31 -30.31
N LEU A 445 10.85 15.33 -29.03
CA LEU A 445 9.48 15.65 -28.62
C LEU A 445 9.12 17.11 -28.97
N LEU A 446 10.00 18.07 -28.68
CA LEU A 446 9.78 19.48 -29.04
C LEU A 446 9.62 19.69 -30.54
N LYS A 447 10.43 18.98 -31.34
CA LYS A 447 10.37 19.06 -32.80
C LYS A 447 9.09 18.47 -33.39
N ASN A 448 8.65 17.33 -32.87
CA ASN A 448 7.58 16.55 -33.48
C ASN A 448 6.20 16.78 -32.87
N CYS A 449 6.11 17.40 -31.68
CA CYS A 449 4.82 17.67 -31.05
C CYS A 449 4.20 18.97 -31.56
N LEU A 450 3.24 18.87 -32.49
CA LEU A 450 2.68 20.04 -33.19
C LEU A 450 1.63 20.81 -32.39
N VAL A 451 0.94 20.14 -31.45
CA VAL A 451 -0.14 20.71 -30.62
C VAL A 451 0.26 20.85 -29.15
N LEU A 452 1.56 20.74 -28.84
CA LEU A 452 2.06 20.82 -27.48
C LEU A 452 1.85 22.22 -26.90
N GLU A 453 1.17 22.30 -25.76
CA GLU A 453 0.90 23.55 -25.05
C GLU A 453 1.92 23.76 -23.92
N LYS A 454 2.28 22.68 -23.23
CA LYS A 454 3.10 22.75 -22.02
C LYS A 454 4.07 21.58 -21.92
N MET A 455 5.34 21.89 -21.67
CA MET A 455 6.35 20.93 -21.23
C MET A 455 6.88 21.36 -19.87
N THR A 456 6.88 20.47 -18.88
CA THR A 456 7.39 20.76 -17.53
C THR A 456 8.46 19.74 -17.16
N ILE A 457 9.64 20.21 -16.78
CA ILE A 457 10.79 19.39 -16.44
C ILE A 457 11.16 19.70 -14.98
N TYR A 458 11.16 18.68 -14.13
CA TYR A 458 11.59 18.78 -12.75
C TYR A 458 12.99 18.20 -12.60
N THR A 459 13.89 18.96 -12.01
CA THR A 459 15.29 18.58 -11.76
C THR A 459 15.59 18.59 -10.26
N PRO A 460 16.41 17.67 -9.72
CA PRO A 460 16.92 17.78 -8.36
C PRO A 460 17.82 19.01 -8.24
N GLY A 461 17.64 19.84 -7.21
CA GLY A 461 18.30 21.15 -7.06
C GLY A 461 19.83 21.18 -6.93
N LEU A 462 20.55 20.10 -7.23
CA LEU A 462 22.01 19.99 -7.15
C LEU A 462 22.73 20.02 -8.51
N CYS A 463 22.00 20.19 -9.62
CA CYS A 463 22.60 20.16 -10.95
C CYS A 463 23.24 21.52 -11.30
N TRP A 464 24.56 21.63 -11.15
CA TRP A 464 25.33 22.81 -11.55
C TRP A 464 25.15 23.11 -13.05
N GLY A 465 24.66 24.32 -13.37
CA GLY A 465 24.58 24.83 -14.75
C GLY A 465 23.28 24.56 -15.51
N THR A 466 22.29 23.86 -14.96
CA THR A 466 21.26 23.24 -15.80
C THR A 466 20.23 24.15 -16.44
N LYS A 467 19.71 25.18 -15.78
CA LYS A 467 18.56 25.91 -16.35
C LYS A 467 18.92 26.69 -17.61
N ASP A 468 19.92 27.55 -17.54
CA ASP A 468 20.33 28.38 -18.68
C ASP A 468 21.01 27.55 -19.78
N GLU A 469 21.83 26.56 -19.42
CA GLU A 469 22.45 25.66 -20.42
C GLU A 469 21.42 24.78 -21.11
N PHE A 470 20.43 24.25 -20.38
CA PHE A 470 19.32 23.51 -20.95
C PHE A 470 18.55 24.39 -21.95
N TYR A 471 18.18 25.61 -21.55
CA TYR A 471 17.49 26.53 -22.44
C TYR A 471 18.34 26.90 -23.66
N ASN A 472 19.65 27.08 -23.51
CA ASN A 472 20.56 27.29 -24.65
C ASN A 472 20.54 26.08 -25.60
N GLU A 473 20.64 24.86 -25.08
CA GLU A 473 20.68 23.65 -25.90
C GLU A 473 19.36 23.37 -26.63
N ILE A 474 18.20 23.60 -25.99
CA ILE A 474 16.91 23.45 -26.66
C ILE A 474 16.54 24.65 -27.56
N SER A 475 17.21 25.80 -27.40
CA SER A 475 16.98 26.98 -28.25
C SER A 475 17.48 26.77 -29.69
N GLU A 476 18.43 25.85 -29.88
CA GLU A 476 18.94 25.46 -31.20
C GLU A 476 18.00 24.49 -31.93
N SER A 477 16.99 23.95 -31.25
CA SER A 477 16.07 22.96 -31.81
C SER A 477 14.90 23.61 -32.54
N GLU A 478 14.45 22.98 -33.63
CA GLU A 478 13.18 23.34 -34.28
C GLU A 478 12.02 22.91 -33.40
N TRP A 479 11.02 23.79 -33.21
CA TRP A 479 9.85 23.50 -32.40
C TRP A 479 8.63 23.27 -33.30
N GLY A 480 7.98 22.12 -33.14
CA GLY A 480 6.78 21.77 -33.89
C GLY A 480 5.58 22.64 -33.51
N SER A 481 5.39 22.87 -32.21
CA SER A 481 4.37 23.78 -31.67
C SER A 481 4.93 25.18 -31.46
N LYS A 482 4.22 26.19 -31.98
CA LYS A 482 4.57 27.61 -31.79
C LYS A 482 4.11 28.18 -30.45
N SER A 483 3.23 27.47 -29.74
CA SER A 483 2.60 27.92 -28.49
C SER A 483 3.15 27.22 -27.26
N VAL A 484 4.08 26.27 -27.42
CA VAL A 484 4.61 25.49 -26.30
C VAL A 484 5.31 26.38 -25.27
N GLN A 485 4.98 26.17 -24.00
CA GLN A 485 5.69 26.76 -22.87
C GLN A 485 6.52 25.70 -22.15
N VAL A 486 7.85 25.84 -22.21
CA VAL A 486 8.79 24.93 -21.54
C VAL A 486 9.20 25.50 -20.18
N HIS A 487 8.85 24.79 -19.11
CA HIS A 487 9.12 25.19 -17.73
C HIS A 487 10.08 24.21 -17.07
N MET A 488 11.24 24.70 -16.64
CA MET A 488 12.15 23.93 -15.77
C MET A 488 11.96 24.36 -14.31
N ILE A 489 11.61 23.40 -13.45
CA ILE A 489 11.35 23.57 -12.03
C ILE A 489 12.42 22.82 -11.23
N GLU A 490 13.23 23.57 -10.50
CA GLU A 490 14.19 23.01 -9.55
C GLU A 490 13.44 22.64 -8.26
N LYS A 491 13.55 21.38 -7.85
CA LYS A 491 13.09 20.96 -6.52
C LYS A 491 14.25 21.03 -5.55
N GLU A 492 14.14 21.92 -4.55
CA GLU A 492 15.01 21.91 -3.38
C GLU A 492 14.82 20.58 -2.63
N PHE A 493 15.87 19.74 -2.61
CA PHE A 493 15.94 18.62 -1.69
C PHE A 493 16.31 19.16 -0.32
N TYR A 494 15.38 19.08 0.64
CA TYR A 494 15.70 19.32 2.04
C TYR A 494 16.27 18.02 2.62
N TRP A 495 17.54 18.05 2.98
CA TRP A 495 18.15 17.04 3.85
C TRP A 495 17.60 17.26 5.26
N GLY A 496 16.60 16.47 5.65
CA GLY A 496 16.09 16.41 7.03
C GLY A 496 16.11 14.97 7.48
N ASP A 497 16.99 14.66 8.43
CA ASP A 497 17.14 13.43 9.22
C ASP A 497 16.34 12.21 8.74
N GLY A 498 16.96 11.40 7.87
CA GLY A 498 16.75 9.95 7.82
C GLY A 498 15.44 9.40 7.22
N CYS A 499 14.55 10.21 6.63
CA CYS A 499 13.37 9.66 5.95
C CYS A 499 12.91 10.49 4.75
N CYS A 500 12.90 9.88 3.56
CA CYS A 500 12.31 10.44 2.35
C CYS A 500 10.81 10.67 2.53
N SER A 501 10.39 11.92 2.77
CA SER A 501 8.98 12.32 2.65
C SER A 501 8.83 13.49 1.68
N LEU A 502 7.95 13.32 0.69
CA LEU A 502 7.47 14.39 -0.18
C LEU A 502 6.52 15.30 0.62
N ARG A 503 7.04 16.35 1.27
CA ARG A 503 6.18 17.44 1.81
C ARG A 503 6.12 18.59 0.81
N ALA A 504 5.02 18.68 0.08
CA ALA A 504 4.61 19.93 -0.54
C ALA A 504 4.20 20.92 0.57
N LYS A 505 4.77 22.13 0.58
CA LYS A 505 4.32 23.23 1.43
C LYS A 505 2.83 23.51 1.15
N ARG A 506 1.95 23.28 2.12
CA ARG A 506 0.66 23.98 2.21
C ARG A 506 0.96 25.45 2.46
N ILE A 507 0.74 26.29 1.47
CA ILE A 507 0.50 27.71 1.70
C ILE A 507 -0.93 27.78 2.25
N PHE A 508 -1.06 27.93 3.57
CA PHE A 508 -2.26 28.52 4.14
C PHE A 508 -2.23 29.99 3.75
N SER A 509 -3.17 30.41 2.90
CA SER A 509 -3.56 31.81 2.78
C SER A 509 -4.95 31.94 3.38
N ASP A 510 -5.07 32.86 4.32
CA ASP A 510 -6.24 33.14 5.13
C ASP A 510 -7.54 33.33 4.31
N ILE A 511 -8.60 32.61 4.72
CA ILE A 511 -9.98 33.05 5.03
C ILE A 511 -10.80 31.82 5.40
#